data_AF-A0A936IME8-F1
#
_entry.id   AF-A0A936IME8-F1
#
_cell.length_a   1.000
_cell.length_b   1.000
_cell.length_c   1.000
_cell.angle_alpha   90.00
_cell.angle_beta   90.00
_cell.angle_gamma   90.00
#
_symmetry.space_group_name_H-M   'P 1'
#
loop_
_entity.id
_entity.type
_entity.pdbx_description
1 polymer ?
#
loop_
_entity_poly.entity_id
_entity_poly.type
_entity_poly.pdbx_seq_one_letter_code
_entity_poly.pdbx_strand_id
1 'polypeptide(L)' 'MAFSPGSQVEHAKYGLGTVMSSSEDRMVIKFDDHGEKKFVTPMVSSSLKKSDRQPPAEKKASRRKAKAVPAAAE' A
#
# COMPACT_ATOMS: atom_id res chain seq x y z
N MET A 1 -0.69 12.63 8.52
CA MET A 1 -0.61 11.77 7.31
C MET A 1 -1.50 10.55 7.50
N ALA A 2 -2.62 10.46 6.79
CA ALA A 2 -3.39 9.22 6.72
C ALA A 2 -2.61 8.18 5.90
N PHE A 3 -2.57 6.93 6.36
CA PHE A 3 -2.09 5.82 5.53
C PHE A 3 -3.22 5.42 4.59
N SER A 4 -2.95 5.21 3.30
CA SER A 4 -3.98 4.73 2.37
C SER A 4 -4.16 3.21 2.51
N PRO A 5 -5.39 2.68 2.42
CA PRO A 5 -5.58 1.24 2.26
C PRO A 5 -4.83 0.75 1.00
N GLY A 6 -4.24 -0.43 1.08
CA GLY A 6 -3.31 -0.99 0.10
C GLY A 6 -1.84 -0.57 0.27
N SER A 7 -1.54 0.38 1.16
CA SER A 7 -0.15 0.78 1.40
C SER A 7 0.61 -0.29 2.16
N GLN A 8 1.87 -0.50 1.78
CA GLN A 8 2.76 -1.38 2.52
C GLN A 8 3.44 -0.64 3.67
N VAL A 9 3.40 -1.24 4.84
CA VAL A 9 3.93 -0.69 6.09
C VAL A 9 4.81 -1.73 6.77
N GLU A 10 5.79 -1.28 7.54
CA GLU A 10 6.62 -2.16 8.34
C GLU A 10 6.49 -1.79 9.80
N HIS A 11 6.36 -2.81 10.65
CA HIS A 11 6.30 -2.68 12.09
C HIS A 11 7.49 -3.39 12.71
N ALA A 12 8.22 -2.74 13.62
CA ALA A 12 9.45 -3.29 14.21
C ALA A 12 9.25 -4.68 14.86
N LYS A 13 8.06 -4.93 15.40
CA LYS A 13 7.70 -6.21 16.05
C LYS A 13 7.09 -7.27 15.11
N TYR A 14 6.40 -6.86 14.04
CA TYR A 14 5.59 -7.77 13.21
C TYR A 14 6.08 -7.87 11.76
N GLY A 15 7.09 -7.09 11.40
CA GLY A 15 7.65 -7.03 10.06
C GLY A 15 6.73 -6.30 9.07
N LEU A 16 6.76 -6.75 7.83
CA LEU A 16 6.04 -6.16 6.71
C LEU A 16 4.55 -6.53 6.76
N GLY A 17 3.70 -5.53 6.56
CA GLY A 17 2.26 -5.68 6.45
C GLY A 17 1.64 -4.72 5.45
N THR A 18 0.39 -4.99 5.11
CA THR A 18 -0.39 -4.20 4.16
C THR A 18 -1.57 -3.60 4.90
N VAL A 19 -1.76 -2.29 4.77
CA VAL A 19 -2.93 -1.60 5.34
C VAL A 19 -4.16 -2.11 4.60
N MET A 20 -5.02 -2.88 5.26
CA MET A 20 -6.29 -3.31 4.69
C MET A 20 -7.33 -2.17 4.76
N SER A 21 -7.36 -1.47 5.89
CA SER A 21 -8.28 -0.35 6.10
C SER A 21 -7.70 0.62 7.12
N SER A 22 -7.93 1.91 6.90
CA SER A 22 -7.44 2.99 7.74
C SER A 22 -8.57 3.97 8.06
N SER A 23 -8.96 4.05 9.32
CA SER A 23 -9.91 5.02 9.86
C SER A 23 -9.22 5.95 10.87
N GLU A 24 -9.90 6.99 11.31
CA GLU A 24 -9.36 8.01 12.22
C GLU A 24 -8.91 7.41 13.56
N ASP A 25 -9.68 6.49 14.13
CA ASP A 25 -9.35 5.83 15.40
C ASP A 25 -8.74 4.43 15.25
N ARG A 26 -9.06 3.72 14.17
CA ARG A 26 -8.67 2.30 14.01
C ARG A 26 -8.08 2.03 12.64
N MET A 27 -7.07 1.18 12.63
CA MET A 27 -6.40 0.71 11.42
C MET A 27 -6.29 -0.81 11.42
N VAL A 28 -6.53 -1.42 10.28
CA VAL A 28 -6.40 -2.85 10.05
C VAL A 28 -5.22 -3.08 9.13
N ILE A 29 -4.24 -3.84 9.61
CA ILE A 29 -3.01 -4.14 8.88
C ILE A 29 -2.85 -5.66 8.84
N LYS A 30 -2.69 -6.20 7.64
CA LYS A 30 -2.39 -7.61 7.43
C LYS A 30 -0.88 -7.80 7.30
N PHE A 31 -0.25 -8.33 8.34
CA PHE A 31 1.15 -8.75 8.30
C PHE A 31 1.28 -10.10 7.60
N ASP A 32 2.38 -10.26 6.87
CA ASP A 32 2.65 -11.52 6.16
C ASP A 32 2.94 -12.66 7.14
N ASP A 33 3.72 -12.36 8.18
CA ASP A 33 4.15 -13.34 9.20
C ASP A 33 3.09 -13.56 10.31
N HIS A 34 2.37 -12.50 10.69
CA HIS A 34 1.46 -12.52 11.83
C HIS A 34 -0.04 -12.44 11.47
N GLY A 35 -0.38 -12.28 10.19
CA GLY A 35 -1.76 -12.14 9.74
C GLY A 35 -2.40 -10.78 10.05
N GLU A 36 -3.73 -10.76 10.07
CA GLU A 36 -4.51 -9.52 10.29
C GLU A 36 -4.44 -9.05 11.75
N LYS A 37 -4.03 -7.80 11.95
CA LYS A 37 -4.05 -7.13 13.25
C LYS A 37 -4.76 -5.78 13.16
N LYS A 38 -5.55 -5.51 14.19
CA LYS A 38 -6.27 -4.24 14.38
C LYS A 38 -5.52 -3.41 15.39
N PHE A 39 -5.23 -2.17 15.04
CA PHE A 39 -4.57 -1.22 15.91
C PHE A 39 -5.35 0.07 16.01
N VAL A 40 -4.97 0.85 17.00
CA VAL A 40 -5.47 2.21 17.19
C VAL A 40 -4.57 3.14 16.37
N THR A 41 -5.16 3.89 15.45
CA THR A 41 -4.44 4.72 14.46
C THR A 41 -3.39 5.64 15.10
N PRO A 42 -3.68 6.44 16.15
CA PRO A 42 -2.66 7.29 16.77
C PRO A 42 -1.52 6.49 17.43
N MET A 43 -1.81 5.36 18.08
CA MET A 43 -0.76 4.52 18.70
C MET A 43 0.12 3.85 17.65
N VAL A 44 -0.49 3.29 16.61
CA VAL A 44 0.23 2.53 15.58
C VAL A 44 0.98 3.46 14.63
N SER A 45 0.48 4.66 14.35
CA SER A 45 1.12 5.62 13.45
C SER A 45 2.54 6.01 13.86
N SER A 46 2.85 5.98 15.16
CA SER A 46 4.19 6.22 15.70
C SER A 46 5.12 5.01 15.55
N SER A 47 4.56 3.79 15.57
CA SER A 47 5.31 2.53 15.43
C SER A 47 5.37 1.97 14.01
N LEU A 48 4.62 2.55 13.06
CA LEU A 48 4.64 2.15 11.65
C LEU A 48 5.68 2.93 10.86
N LYS A 49 6.58 2.19 10.22
CA LYS A 49 7.45 2.73 9.17
C LYS A 49 6.70 2.68 7.84
N LYS A 50 6.71 3.79 7.08
CA LYS A 50 6.29 3.78 5.68
C LYS A 50 7.37 3.06 4.89
N SER A 51 7.10 1.83 4.49
CA SER A 51 8.01 1.12 3.60
C SER A 51 7.83 1.65 2.19
N ASP A 52 8.94 2.04 1.56
CA ASP A 52 9.04 2.43 0.14
C ASP A 52 8.93 1.22 -0.80
N ARG A 53 8.45 0.07 -0.30
CA ARG A 53 7.84 -0.94 -1.17
C ARG A 53 6.54 -0.32 -1.67
N GLN A 54 6.69 0.58 -2.63
CA GLN A 54 5.62 1.21 -3.37
C GLN A 54 4.65 0.07 -3.71
N PRO A 55 3.34 0.15 -3.38
CA PRO A 55 2.38 -0.76 -3.97
C PRO A 55 2.72 -0.73 -5.45
N PRO A 56 3.06 -1.87 -6.10
CA PRO A 56 3.61 -1.87 -7.45
C PRO A 56 2.68 -1.00 -8.24
N ALA A 57 3.17 0.22 -8.56
CA ALA A 57 2.29 1.35 -8.78
C ALA A 57 1.20 0.83 -9.68
N GLU A 58 -0.04 0.72 -9.17
CA GLU A 58 -1.18 0.37 -10.01
C GLU A 58 -0.93 1.19 -11.23
N LYS A 59 -0.66 0.47 -12.34
CA LYS A 59 -0.07 1.03 -13.55
C LYS A 59 -0.58 2.44 -13.62
N LYS A 60 0.31 3.43 -13.55
CA LYS A 60 -0.01 4.75 -14.06
C LYS A 60 -0.37 4.54 -15.53
N ALA A 61 -1.59 4.07 -15.77
CA ALA A 61 -2.29 3.95 -17.03
C ALA A 61 -2.79 5.35 -17.42
N SER A 62 -2.22 6.39 -16.82
CA SER A 62 -2.41 7.75 -17.22
C SER A 62 -1.06 8.47 -17.20
N ARG A 63 -0.65 8.84 -18.41
CA ARG A 63 0.50 9.65 -18.85
C ARG A 63 1.79 8.87 -19.11
N ARG A 64 2.31 8.74 -20.34
CA ARG A 64 2.07 9.52 -21.58
C ARG A 64 2.80 8.79 -22.73
N LYS A 65 2.09 8.38 -23.78
CA LYS A 65 2.30 8.91 -25.16
C LYS A 65 1.32 8.25 -26.13
N ALA A 66 0.51 9.12 -26.71
CA ALA A 66 -0.17 8.87 -27.97
C ALA A 66 0.82 8.58 -29.10
N LYS A 67 0.27 8.04 -30.20
CA LYS A 67 0.85 7.71 -31.52
C LYS A 67 1.73 6.44 -31.55
N ALA A 68 1.52 5.46 -32.43
CA ALA A 68 0.73 5.41 -33.66
C ALA A 68 0.39 3.95 -34.06
N VAL A 69 -0.71 3.77 -34.80
CA VAL A 69 -0.88 2.72 -35.84
C VAL A 69 0.30 2.77 -36.85
N PRO A 70 0.60 1.76 -37.69
CA PRO A 70 -0.15 0.56 -38.13
C PRO A 70 0.70 -0.74 -37.92
N ALA A 71 0.48 -1.95 -38.43
CA ALA A 71 -0.20 -2.44 -39.62
C ALA A 71 -0.51 -3.95 -39.49
N ALA A 72 -1.52 -4.37 -40.23
CA ALA A 72 -1.75 -5.74 -40.67
C ALA A 72 -0.65 -6.24 -41.63
N ALA A 73 -0.74 -7.54 -41.97
CA ALA A 73 0.15 -8.39 -42.78
C ALA A 73 1.28 -9.02 -41.95
N GLU A 74 1.43 -10.35 -41.90
CA GLU A 74 1.21 -11.40 -42.91
C GLU A 74 0.74 -12.72 -42.27
#